data_AF-A0A3D2I183-F1
#
_entry.id   AF-A0A3D2I183-F1
#
_cell.length_a   1.000
_cell.length_b   1.000
_cell.length_c   1.000
_cell.angle_alpha   90.00
_cell.angle_beta   90.00
_cell.angle_gamma   90.00
#
_symmetry.space_group_name_H-M   'P 1'
#
loop_
_entity.id
_entity.type
_entity.pdbx_description
1 polymer ?
#
loop_
_entity_poly.entity_id
_entity_poly.type
_entity_poly.pdbx_seq_one_letter_code
_entity_poly.pdbx_strand_id
1 'polypeptide(L)' 'MKNMKIDANGTEIRVMGDVVNEEAYISLTDIAKYKNPDNAFIIVANWMRNHSTISFLGLWEQIHNPNFKPIEFDR' A
#
# COMPACT_ATOMS: atom_id res chain seq x y z
N MET A 1 2.42 0.98 -25.86
CA MET A 1 2.88 0.13 -24.73
C MET A 1 2.01 -1.12 -24.71
N LYS A 2 2.59 -2.31 -24.65
CA LYS A 2 1.84 -3.57 -24.66
C LYS A 2 1.27 -3.75 -23.24
N ASN A 3 -0.06 -3.77 -23.08
CA ASN A 3 -0.70 -4.01 -21.79
C ASN A 3 -0.52 -5.49 -21.42
N MET A 4 0.52 -5.80 -20.66
CA MET A 4 0.79 -7.15 -20.17
C MET A 4 0.11 -7.37 -18.82
N LYS A 5 -0.38 -8.59 -18.61
CA LYS A 5 -1.09 -9.01 -17.40
C LYS A 5 -0.59 -10.40 -17.02
N ILE A 6 -0.55 -10.68 -15.73
CA ILE A 6 -0.30 -12.00 -15.16
C ILE A 6 -1.50 -12.42 -14.33
N ASP A 7 -1.78 -13.72 -14.30
CA ASP A 7 -2.72 -14.30 -13.35
C ASP A 7 -1.96 -14.84 -12.16
N ALA A 8 -2.33 -14.40 -10.96
CA ALA A 8 -1.84 -14.95 -9.70
C ALA A 8 -3.03 -15.36 -8.85
N ASN A 9 -3.26 -16.67 -8.74
CA ASN A 9 -4.34 -17.24 -7.95
C ASN A 9 -5.73 -16.69 -8.32
N GLY A 10 -6.00 -16.52 -9.62
CA GLY A 10 -7.26 -15.95 -10.11
C GLY A 10 -7.36 -14.43 -9.98
N THR A 11 -6.28 -13.75 -9.59
CA THR A 11 -6.20 -12.29 -9.59
C THR A 11 -5.36 -11.83 -10.78
N GLU A 12 -5.98 -11.04 -11.64
CA GLU A 12 -5.29 -10.42 -12.78
C GLU A 12 -4.48 -9.20 -12.31
N ILE A 13 -3.17 -9.24 -12.48
CA ILE A 13 -2.24 -8.18 -12.09
C ILE A 13 -1.63 -7.56 -13.35
N ARG A 14 -1.76 -6.24 -13.48
CA ARG A 14 -1.13 -5.52 -14.59
C ARG A 14 0.39 -5.46 -14.42
N VAL A 15 1.10 -5.65 -15.53
CA VAL A 15 2.55 -5.51 -15.65
C VAL A 15 2.85 -4.31 -16.55
N MET A 16 3.77 -3.45 -16.10
CA MET A 16 4.17 -2.21 -16.75
C MET A 16 5.67 -2.28 -17.03
N GLY A 17 6.13 -1.81 -18.19
CA GLY A 17 7.55 -1.85 -18.55
C GLY A 17 7.98 -3.10 -19.33
N ASP A 18 9.28 -3.25 -19.51
CA ASP A 18 9.86 -4.35 -20.27
C ASP A 18 10.39 -5.44 -19.32
N VAL A 19 9.78 -6.63 -19.39
CA VAL A 19 10.15 -7.77 -18.55
C VAL A 19 11.53 -8.33 -18.94
N VAL A 20 11.97 -8.15 -20.19
CA VAL A 20 13.25 -8.65 -20.67
C VAL A 20 14.42 -7.87 -20.06
N ASN A 21 14.22 -6.59 -19.76
CA ASN A 21 15.26 -5.69 -19.25
C ASN A 21 15.18 -5.47 -17.73
N GLU A 22 14.39 -6.26 -17.00
CA GLU A 22 14.15 -6.11 -15.54
C GLU A 22 13.57 -4.74 -15.11
N GLU A 23 13.16 -3.89 -16.05
CA GLU A 23 12.48 -2.62 -15.81
C GLU A 23 10.96 -2.78 -15.71
N ALA A 24 10.50 -4.00 -15.42
CA ALA A 24 9.10 -4.32 -15.28
C ALA A 24 8.61 -4.14 -13.84
N TYR A 25 7.47 -3.48 -13.71
CA TYR A 25 6.75 -3.28 -12.47
C TYR A 25 5.41 -3.99 -12.52
N ILE A 26 4.96 -4.47 -11.37
CA ILE A 26 3.63 -5.04 -11.21
C ILE A 26 2.72 -4.09 -10.42
N SER A 27 1.45 -4.07 -10.77
CA SER A 27 0.45 -3.21 -10.14
C SER A 27 0.12 -3.67 -8.72
N LEU A 28 0.67 -2.98 -7.72
CA LEU A 28 0.41 -3.25 -6.31
C LEU A 28 -1.09 -3.11 -5.94
N THR A 29 -1.81 -2.20 -6.59
CA THR A 29 -3.26 -2.02 -6.39
C THR A 29 -4.05 -3.26 -6.83
N ASP A 30 -3.64 -3.92 -7.93
CA ASP A 30 -4.34 -5.12 -8.38
C ASP A 30 -4.08 -6.29 -7.42
N ILE A 31 -2.88 -6.38 -6.84
CA ILE A 31 -2.57 -7.33 -5.77
C ILE A 31 -3.43 -7.04 -4.52
N ALA A 32 -3.56 -5.77 -4.13
CA ALA A 32 -4.36 -5.39 -2.96
C ALA A 32 -5.85 -5.71 -3.11
N LYS A 33 -6.39 -5.66 -4.34
CA LYS A 33 -7.79 -6.02 -4.62
C LYS A 33 -8.13 -7.47 -4.31
N TYR A 34 -7.15 -8.38 -4.34
CA TYR A 34 -7.36 -9.76 -3.90
C TYR A 34 -7.85 -9.84 -2.46
N LYS A 35 -7.34 -8.96 -1.58
CA LYS A 35 -7.72 -8.92 -0.16
C LYS A 35 -8.98 -8.12 0.08
N ASN A 36 -9.10 -6.95 -0.56
CA ASN A 36 -10.30 -6.12 -0.48
C ASN A 36 -10.44 -5.28 -1.75
N PRO A 37 -11.35 -5.62 -2.67
CA PRO A 37 -11.49 -4.90 -3.94
C PRO A 37 -12.01 -3.48 -3.75
N ASP A 38 -12.87 -3.24 -2.76
CA ASP A 38 -13.49 -1.93 -2.50
C ASP A 38 -12.52 -0.96 -1.81
N ASN A 39 -11.57 -1.48 -1.03
CA ASN A 39 -10.66 -0.67 -0.20
C ASN A 39 -9.18 -1.05 -0.39
N ALA A 40 -8.79 -1.35 -1.63
CA ALA A 40 -7.41 -1.70 -1.97
C ALA A 40 -6.39 -0.63 -1.51
N PHE A 41 -6.77 0.65 -1.50
CA PHE A 41 -5.90 1.75 -1.07
C PHE A 41 -5.48 1.63 0.40
N ILE A 42 -6.36 1.15 1.30
CA ILE A 42 -6.05 0.96 2.72
C ILE A 42 -4.98 -0.12 2.87
N ILE A 43 -5.10 -1.21 2.10
CA ILE A 43 -4.15 -2.31 2.11
C ILE A 43 -2.77 -1.82 1.64
N VAL A 44 -2.72 -1.07 0.53
CA VAL A 44 -1.47 -0.48 0.02
C VAL A 44 -0.88 0.50 1.04
N ALA A 45 -1.70 1.37 1.63
CA ALA A 45 -1.25 2.30 2.66
C ALA A 45 -0.61 1.57 3.84
N ASN A 46 -1.21 0.47 4.30
CA ASN A 46 -0.68 -0.35 5.38
C ASN A 46 0.65 -1.02 5.02
N TRP A 47 0.83 -1.51 3.79
CA TRP A 47 2.10 -2.09 3.33
C TRP A 47 3.22 -1.05 3.19
N MET A 48 2.89 0.15 2.71
CA MET A 48 3.85 1.23 2.50
C MET A 48 4.14 2.03 3.78
N ARG A 49 3.38 1.78 4.87
CA ARG A 49 3.52 2.50 6.13
C ARG A 49 4.85 2.13 6.80
N ASN A 50 5.74 3.11 6.94
CA ASN A 50 6.98 2.92 7.69
C ASN A 50 6.67 2.96 9.19
N HIS A 51 6.99 1.87 9.90
CA HIS A 51 6.84 1.77 11.35
C HIS A 51 7.46 2.96 12.09
N SER A 52 8.66 3.37 11.68
CA SER A 52 9.39 4.48 12.31
C SER A 52 8.66 5.82 12.14
N THR A 53 8.01 6.04 11.00
CA THR A 53 7.24 7.27 10.72
C THR A 53 6.00 7.36 11.60
N ILE A 54 5.30 6.25 11.82
CA ILE A 54 4.12 6.22 12.70
C ILE A 54 4.51 6.45 14.15
N SER A 55 5.56 5.78 14.63
CA SER A 55 6.06 6.01 15.99
C SER A 55 6.50 7.45 16.20
N PHE A 56 7.19 8.05 15.23
CA PHE A 56 7.60 9.45 15.30
C PHE A 56 6.40 10.40 15.36
N LEU A 57 5.43 10.24 14.45
CA LEU A 57 4.24 11.08 14.41
C LEU A 57 3.38 10.91 15.68
N GLY A 58 3.25 9.69 16.19
CA GLY A 58 2.53 9.42 17.44
C GLY A 58 3.20 10.08 18.65
N LEU A 59 4.52 10.04 18.74
CA LEU A 59 5.26 10.74 19.80
C LEU A 59 5.12 12.26 19.68
N TRP A 60 5.21 12.79 18.45
CA TRP A 60 5.05 14.21 18.21
C TRP A 60 3.66 14.70 18.64
N GLU A 61 2.60 13.97 18.28
CA GLU A 61 1.22 14.26 18.68
C GLU A 61 1.04 14.19 20.21
N GLN A 62 1.63 13.20 20.89
CA GLN A 62 1.58 13.13 22.35
C GLN A 62 2.19 14.36 23.05
N ILE A 63 3.22 14.95 22.45
CA ILE A 63 3.90 16.12 23.03
C ILE A 63 3.13 17.41 22.73
N HIS A 64 2.54 17.54 21.53
CA HIS A 64 2.04 18.82 21.03
C HIS A 64 0.52 18.92 20.91
N ASN A 65 -0.21 17.81 21.00
CA ASN A 65 -1.66 17.75 20.91
C ASN A 65 -2.27 17.25 22.24
N PRO A 66 -2.71 18.16 23.13
CA PRO A 66 -3.31 17.79 24.41
C PRO A 66 -4.58 16.93 24.30
N ASN A 67 -5.24 16.94 23.13
CA ASN A 67 -6.43 16.16 22.82
C ASN A 67 -6.12 14.95 21.93
N PHE A 68 -4.86 14.50 21.89
CA PHE A 68 -4.46 13.38 21.05
C PHE A 68 -5.26 12.12 21.36
N LYS A 69 -5.68 11.42 20.30
CA LYS A 69 -6.48 10.20 20.38
C LYS A 69 -5.73 9.01 19.78
N PRO A 70 -4.97 8.25 20.58
CA PRO A 70 -4.09 7.18 20.09
C PRO A 70 -4.83 6.09 19.30
N ILE A 71 -6.06 5.79 19.70
CA ILE A 71 -6.90 4.75 19.07
C ILE A 71 -7.34 5.15 17.66
N GLU A 72 -7.60 6.45 17.42
CA GLU A 72 -7.98 6.95 16.10
C GLU A 72 -6.75 7.11 15.18
N PHE A 73 -5.58 7.39 15.76
CA PHE A 73 -4.33 7.60 15.04
C PHE A 73 -3.74 6.32 14.41
N ASP A 74 -3.87 5.19 15.11
CA ASP A 74 -3.34 3.91 14.63
C ASP A 74 -4.33 3.11 13.75
N ARG A 75 -5.46 3.73 13.37
CA ARG A 75 -6.47 3.10 12.49
C ARG A 75 -6.12 3.20 11.00
#